data_AF-A5GSD4-F1
#
_entry.id   AF-A5GSD4-F1
#
_cell.length_a   1.000
_cell.length_b   1.000
_cell.length_c   1.000
_cell.angle_alpha   90.00
_cell.angle_beta   90.00
_cell.angle_gamma   90.00
#
_symmetry.space_group_name_H-M   'P 1'
#
loop_
_entity.id
_entity.type
_entity.pdbx_description
1 polymer ?
#
loop_
_entity_poly.entity_id
_entity_poly.type
_entity_poly.pdbx_seq_one_letter_code
_entity_poly.pdbx_strand_id
1 'polypeptide(L)'
;MPVAHLELKPAAAEILRADADVKVVFSGRRFGKTRLMLTAGVELCLTKPGAKVFHLAPSRKQAKDIAWADLKGVVLQSLLSPVWVDTEKPLSGQGHMN
;
A
#
# COMPACT_ATOMS: atom_id res chain seq x y z
N MET A 1 12.75 -14.31 6.79
CA MET A 1 11.27 -14.34 6.82
C MET A 1 10.75 -13.41 5.72
N PRO A 2 9.96 -13.88 4.75
CA PRO A 2 9.35 -12.99 3.75
C PRO A 2 8.31 -12.11 4.45
N VAL A 3 8.41 -10.79 4.23
CA VAL A 3 7.61 -9.76 4.91
C VAL A 3 6.36 -9.38 4.10
N ALA A 4 6.40 -9.63 2.79
CA ALA A 4 5.28 -9.49 1.86
C ALA A 4 5.48 -10.40 0.62
N HIS A 5 4.39 -10.94 0.05
CA HIS A 5 4.40 -11.76 -1.17
C HIS A 5 3.85 -10.98 -2.37
N LEU A 6 4.69 -10.13 -2.97
CA LEU A 6 4.31 -9.27 -4.09
C LEU A 6 4.93 -9.78 -5.39
N GLU A 7 4.14 -10.48 -6.22
CA GLU A 7 4.57 -10.84 -7.58
C GLU A 7 4.33 -9.68 -8.55
N LEU A 8 5.40 -9.27 -9.24
CA LEU A 8 5.38 -8.26 -10.29
C LEU A 8 5.53 -8.90 -11.66
N LYS A 9 4.83 -8.33 -12.65
CA LYS A 9 5.09 -8.64 -14.06
C LYS A 9 6.50 -8.16 -14.44
N PRO A 10 7.19 -8.81 -15.41
CA PRO A 10 8.55 -8.47 -15.78
C PRO A 10 8.77 -6.96 -16.03
N ALA A 11 7.93 -6.35 -16.86
CA ALA A 11 8.02 -4.91 -17.16
C ALA A 11 7.81 -4.01 -15.92
N ALA A 12 6.96 -4.42 -14.97
CA ALA A 12 6.80 -3.66 -13.72
C ALA A 12 8.01 -3.83 -12.80
N ALA A 13 8.61 -5.03 -12.76
CA ALA A 13 9.82 -5.30 -11.98
C ALA A 13 11.04 -4.52 -12.53
N GLU A 14 11.15 -4.34 -13.84
CA GLU A 14 12.17 -3.47 -14.45
C GLU A 14 12.02 -2.02 -13.99
N ILE A 15 10.80 -1.48 -14.00
CA ILE A 15 10.53 -0.12 -13.51
C ILE A 15 10.88 0.01 -12.02
N LEU A 16 10.57 -1.02 -11.20
CA LEU A 16 10.93 -1.01 -9.79
C LEU A 16 12.45 -0.88 -9.60
N ARG A 17 13.24 -1.64 -10.36
CA ARG A 17 14.71 -1.66 -10.27
C ARG A 17 15.41 -0.48 -10.91
N ALA A 18 14.73 0.28 -11.77
CA ALA A 18 15.33 1.46 -12.40
C ALA A 18 15.79 2.47 -11.34
N ASP A 19 17.02 2.97 -11.47
CA ASP A 19 17.57 3.97 -10.57
C ASP A 19 17.11 5.37 -11.01
N ALA A 20 16.06 5.86 -10.37
CA ALA A 20 15.46 7.17 -10.65
C ALA A 20 14.65 7.67 -9.45
N ASP A 21 14.82 8.94 -9.10
CA ASP A 21 14.06 9.60 -8.02
C ASP A 21 12.57 9.73 -8.34
N VAL A 22 12.24 9.96 -9.63
CA VAL A 22 10.88 10.13 -10.11
C VAL A 22 10.61 9.19 -11.27
N LYS A 23 9.58 8.35 -11.13
CA LYS A 23 9.16 7.38 -12.16
C LYS A 23 7.78 7.70 -12.67
N VAL A 24 7.68 8.05 -13.94
CA VAL A 24 6.40 8.27 -14.63
C VAL A 24 6.09 7.06 -15.51
N VAL A 25 4.97 6.40 -15.25
CA VAL A 25 4.60 5.15 -15.94
C VAL A 25 3.32 5.36 -16.75
N PHE A 26 3.45 5.40 -18.07
CA PHE A 26 2.32 5.33 -18.99
C PHE A 26 2.07 3.88 -19.41
N SER A 27 0.94 3.30 -18.99
CA SER A 27 0.64 1.90 -19.29
C SER A 27 -0.86 1.60 -19.28
N GLY A 28 -1.24 0.46 -19.88
CA GLY A 28 -2.62 0.00 -19.95
C GLY A 28 -3.23 -0.48 -18.62
N ARG A 29 -4.55 -0.68 -18.62
CA ARG A 29 -5.29 -1.34 -17.54
C ARG A 29 -4.74 -2.78 -17.42
N ARG A 30 -4.47 -3.29 -16.21
CA ARG A 30 -3.82 -4.61 -15.96
C ARG A 30 -2.30 -4.70 -16.21
N PHE A 31 -1.60 -3.60 -16.41
CA PHE A 31 -0.13 -3.59 -16.39
C PHE A 31 0.44 -3.98 -15.01
N GLY A 32 -0.32 -3.74 -13.92
CA GLY A 32 0.15 -3.99 -12.56
C GLY A 32 0.63 -2.73 -11.84
N LYS A 33 0.21 -1.53 -12.28
CA LYS A 33 0.57 -0.24 -11.67
C LYS A 33 0.34 -0.18 -10.16
N THR A 34 -0.83 -0.64 -9.68
CA THR A 34 -1.12 -0.68 -8.24
C THR A 34 -0.13 -1.56 -7.50
N ARG A 35 0.10 -2.79 -7.99
CA ARG A 35 1.06 -3.73 -7.39
C ARG A 35 2.49 -3.16 -7.36
N LEU A 36 2.92 -2.52 -8.45
CA LEU A 36 4.22 -1.84 -8.53
C LEU A 36 4.35 -0.76 -7.45
N MET A 37 3.35 0.10 -7.33
CA MET A 37 3.34 1.19 -6.35
C MET A 37 3.35 0.68 -4.90
N LEU A 38 2.54 -0.34 -4.60
CA LEU A 38 2.52 -0.97 -3.27
C LEU A 38 3.86 -1.63 -2.94
N THR A 39 4.48 -2.30 -3.92
CA THR A 39 5.79 -2.94 -3.73
C THR A 39 6.88 -1.93 -3.43
N ALA A 40 6.96 -0.86 -4.22
CA ALA A 40 7.90 0.24 -3.97
C ALA A 40 7.66 0.90 -2.61
N GLY A 41 6.40 1.08 -2.21
CA GLY A 41 6.05 1.65 -0.91
C GLY A 41 6.48 0.78 0.27
N VAL A 42 6.21 -0.53 0.20
CA VAL A 42 6.62 -1.48 1.23
C VAL A 42 8.15 -1.55 1.31
N GLU A 43 8.84 -1.68 0.18
CA GLU A 43 10.31 -1.67 0.11
C GLU A 43 10.90 -0.40 0.75
N LEU A 44 10.33 0.77 0.46
CA LEU A 44 10.77 2.03 1.07
C LEU A 44 10.58 2.04 2.59
N CYS A 45 9.43 1.59 3.09
CA CYS A 45 9.16 1.52 4.53
C CYS A 45 10.07 0.53 5.26
N LEU A 46 10.44 -0.58 4.60
CA LEU A 46 11.34 -1.58 5.19
C LEU A 46 12.79 -1.14 5.20
N THR A 47 13.21 -0.33 4.22
CA THR A 47 14.59 0.15 4.09
C THR A 47 14.85 1.47 4.82
N LYS A 48 13.81 2.29 5.01
CA LYS A 48 13.90 3.61 5.65
C LYS A 48 12.92 3.71 6.83
N PRO A 49 13.38 3.46 8.07
CA PRO A 49 12.54 3.63 9.26
C PRO A 49 11.92 5.03 9.33
N GLY A 50 10.62 5.08 9.60
CA GLY A 50 9.87 6.34 9.67
C GLY A 50 9.47 6.94 8.31
N ALA A 51 9.76 6.27 7.19
CA ALA A 51 9.25 6.68 5.89
C ALA A 51 7.71 6.69 5.86
N LYS A 52 7.15 7.69 5.18
CA LYS A 52 5.71 7.85 4.98
C LYS A 52 5.42 7.73 3.49
N VAL A 53 4.54 6.79 3.13
CA VAL A 53 4.12 6.55 1.74
C VAL A 53 2.66 6.93 1.59
N PHE A 54 2.37 7.76 0.59
CA PHE A 54 1.02 8.20 0.28
C PHE A 54 0.54 7.57 -1.01
N HIS A 55 -0.68 7.00 -0.98
CA HIS A 55 -1.39 6.59 -2.18
C HIS A 55 -2.44 7.64 -2.54
N LEU A 56 -2.21 8.36 -3.63
CA LEU A 56 -3.12 9.38 -4.13
C LEU A 56 -3.87 8.85 -5.34
N ALA A 57 -5.19 9.06 -5.35
CA ALA A 57 -6.07 8.72 -6.46
C ALA A 57 -7.11 9.84 -6.65
N PRO A 58 -7.80 9.91 -7.81
CA PRO A 58 -8.79 10.95 -8.06
C PRO A 58 -9.96 10.98 -7.06
N SER A 59 -10.24 9.86 -6.39
CA SER A 59 -11.24 9.79 -5.33
C SER A 59 -10.76 8.95 -4.16
N ARG A 60 -11.26 9.28 -2.95
CA ARG A 60 -11.01 8.52 -1.73
C ARG A 60 -11.41 7.04 -1.87
N LYS A 61 -12.54 6.79 -2.54
CA LYS A 61 -13.04 5.43 -2.80
C LYS A 61 -12.02 4.62 -3.61
N GLN A 62 -11.45 5.20 -4.67
CA GLN A 62 -10.41 4.53 -5.45
C GLN A 62 -9.13 4.30 -4.63
N ALA A 63 -8.71 5.29 -3.84
CA ALA A 63 -7.52 5.15 -3.01
C ALA A 63 -7.66 4.02 -1.97
N LYS A 64 -8.82 3.95 -1.31
CA LYS A 64 -9.13 2.94 -0.29
C LYS A 64 -9.41 1.57 -0.89
N ASP A 65 -10.39 1.48 -1.78
CA ASP A 65 -10.89 0.19 -2.27
C ASP A 65 -9.85 -0.57 -3.08
N ILE A 66 -8.95 0.14 -3.78
CA ILE A 66 -7.97 -0.49 -4.67
C ILE A 66 -6.65 -0.74 -3.94
N ALA A 67 -6.04 0.27 -3.32
CA ALA A 67 -4.70 0.11 -2.77
C ALA A 67 -4.69 -0.46 -1.35
N TRP A 68 -5.62 -0.05 -0.48
CA TRP A 68 -5.63 -0.49 0.93
C TRP A 68 -6.06 -1.95 1.08
N ALA A 69 -7.08 -2.36 0.33
CA ALA A 69 -7.51 -3.77 0.30
C ALA A 69 -6.39 -4.68 -0.19
N ASP A 70 -5.75 -4.31 -1.32
CA ASP A 70 -4.61 -5.05 -1.85
C ASP A 70 -3.47 -5.09 -0.83
N LEU A 71 -3.06 -3.95 -0.25
CA LEU A 71 -1.94 -3.87 0.70
C LEU A 71 -2.12 -4.79 1.91
N LYS A 72 -3.31 -4.79 2.53
CA LYS A 72 -3.64 -5.68 3.66
C LYS A 72 -3.55 -7.16 3.27
N GLY A 73 -3.84 -7.49 2.01
CA GLY A 73 -3.69 -8.85 1.50
C GLY A 73 -2.24 -9.28 1.28
N VAL A 74 -1.30 -8.34 1.14
CA VAL A 74 0.10 -8.65 0.82
C VAL A 74 1.08 -8.50 1.97
N VAL A 75 0.78 -7.64 2.93
CA VAL A 75 1.60 -7.44 4.12
C VAL A 75 1.17 -8.41 5.21
N LEU A 76 2.13 -8.99 5.93
CA LEU A 76 1.82 -9.83 7.08
C LEU A 76 1.03 -9.04 8.13
N GLN A 77 -0.15 -9.53 8.49
CA GLN A 77 -1.07 -8.83 9.38
C GLN A 77 -0.44 -8.45 10.74
N SER A 78 0.54 -9.21 11.21
CA SER A 78 1.25 -8.94 12.47
C SER A 78 2.16 -7.69 12.43
N LEU A 79 2.47 -7.19 11.23
CA LEU A 79 3.25 -5.97 11.04
C LEU A 79 2.38 -4.72 10.99
N LEU A 80 1.07 -4.89 10.86
CA LEU A 80 0.13 -3.80 10.89
C LEU A 80 -0.10 -3.39 12.35
N SER A 81 0.19 -2.13 12.66
CA SER A 81 -0.15 -1.58 13.97
C SER A 81 -1.68 -1.58 14.14
N PRO A 82 -2.20 -2.07 15.29
CA PRO A 82 -3.64 -2.11 15.56
C PRO A 82 -4.28 -0.71 15.60
N VAL A 83 -3.47 0.35 15.75
CA VAL A 83 -3.93 1.74 15.80
C VAL A 83 -4.43 2.26 14.44
N TRP A 84 -4.00 1.65 13.32
CA TRP A 84 -4.22 2.19 11.97
C TRP A 84 -5.16 1.35 11.10
N VAL A 85 -5.88 0.40 11.71
CA VAL A 85 -6.84 -0.44 11.00
C VAL A 85 -8.20 0.26 10.95
N ASP A 86 -8.41 1.02 9.87
CA ASP A 86 -9.66 1.68 9.47
C ASP A 86 -10.18 2.78 10.42
N THR A 87 -10.02 4.05 9.99
CA THR A 87 -10.73 5.22 10.56
C THR A 87 -12.24 5.21 10.32
N GLU A 88 -12.81 4.11 9.84
CA GLU A 88 -14.24 3.96 9.55
C GLU A 88 -14.99 3.00 10.47
N LYS A 89 -14.33 2.29 11.41
CA LYS A 89 -15.10 1.71 12.50
C LYS A 89 -15.46 2.89 13.42
N PRO A 90 -16.74 3.30 13.54
CA PRO A 90 -17.08 4.19 14.63
C PRO A 90 -16.67 3.46 15.91
N LEU A 91 -16.16 4.20 16.89
CA LEU A 91 -15.98 3.71 18.25
C LEU A 91 -17.38 3.40 18.83
N SER A 92 -18.04 2.36 18.34
CA SER A 92 -19.24 1.79 18.96
C SER A 92 -18.77 1.04 20.20
N GLY A 93 -18.63 1.77 21.32
CA GLY A 93 -18.26 1.15 22.58
C GLY A 93 -17.77 2.08 23.70
N GLN A 94 -17.82 3.41 23.58
CA GLN A 94 -17.79 4.24 24.79
C GLN A 94 -19.21 4.33 25.35
N GLY A 95 -19.51 3.41 26.28
CA GLY A 95 -20.70 3.46 27.10
C GLY A 95 -20.82 4.84 27.75
N HIS A 96 -21.91 5.54 27.44
CA HIS A 96 -22.38 6.62 28.27
C HIS A 96 -22.84 5.98 29.59
N MET A 97 -22.03 6.14 30.64
CA MET A 97 -22.53 6.14 32.00
C MET A 97 -23.23 7.48 32.20
N ASN A 98 -24.55 7.44 32.34
CA ASN A 98 -25.35 8.32 33.19
C ASN A 98 -26.46 7.46 33.78
#